data_AF-A0A452XI40-F1
#
_entry.id   AF-A0A452XI40-F1
#
_cell.length_a   1.000
_cell.length_b   1.000
_cell.length_c   1.000
_cell.angle_alpha   90.00
_cell.angle_beta   90.00
_cell.angle_gamma   90.00
#
_symmetry.space_group_name_H-M   'P 1'
#
loop_
_entity.id
_entity.type
_entity.pdbx_description
1 polymer ?
#
loop_
_entity_poly.entity_id
_entity_poly.type
_entity_poly.pdbx_seq_one_letter_code
_entity_poly.pdbx_strand_id
1 'polypeptide(L)'
;TQAMEAAMIPLIKKLGGLLADEYNLEKRVRKRVESLITELEMMHAVLRKISAKPAELFDEEVLIWNSWIRHCSYHMEDAVDAFIVRVED
;
A
#
# COMPACT_ATOMS: atom_id res chain seq x y z
N THR A 1 5.78 4.01 -12.77
CA THR A 1 5.39 4.91 -11.66
C THR A 1 3.90 5.21 -11.62
N GLN A 2 3.25 5.76 -12.66
CA GLN A 2 1.80 6.09 -12.63
C GLN A 2 0.87 4.91 -12.28
N ALA A 3 1.14 3.72 -12.80
CA ALA A 3 0.34 2.52 -12.48
C ALA A 3 0.53 1.96 -11.06
N MET A 4 1.54 2.42 -10.30
CA MET A 4 1.76 2.02 -8.90
C MET A 4 1.11 2.98 -7.92
N GLU A 5 1.13 4.28 -8.22
CA GLU A 5 0.30 5.24 -7.49
C GLU A 5 -1.18 4.85 -7.59
N ALA A 6 -1.61 4.36 -8.76
CA ALA A 6 -2.96 3.84 -8.98
C ALA A 6 -3.31 2.62 -8.09
N ALA A 7 -2.33 1.83 -7.63
CA ALA A 7 -2.56 0.65 -6.79
C ALA A 7 -2.47 0.96 -5.28
N MET A 8 -1.52 1.80 -4.86
CA MET A 8 -1.33 2.11 -3.42
C MET A 8 -2.39 3.06 -2.86
N ILE A 9 -2.86 4.04 -3.64
CA ILE A 9 -3.85 5.02 -3.16
C ILE A 9 -5.17 4.36 -2.74
N PRO A 10 -5.76 3.44 -3.53
CA PRO A 10 -6.93 2.67 -3.10
C PRO A 10 -6.69 1.87 -1.82
N LEU A 11 -5.53 1.22 -1.69
CA LEU A 11 -5.18 0.43 -0.51
C LEU A 11 -5.09 1.28 0.76
N ILE A 12 -4.44 2.45 0.69
CA ILE A 12 -4.39 3.40 1.82
C ILE A 12 -5.80 3.82 2.24
N LYS A 13 -6.69 4.09 1.27
CA LYS A 13 -8.09 4.43 1.58
C LYS A 13 -8.85 3.27 2.23
N LYS A 14 -8.71 2.05 1.72
CA LYS A 14 -9.33 0.84 2.30
C LYS A 14 -8.86 0.62 3.76
N LEU A 15 -7.55 0.71 4.00
CA LEU A 15 -6.97 0.58 5.35
C LEU A 15 -7.40 1.72 6.29
N GLY A 16 -7.51 2.95 5.78
CA GLY A 16 -8.03 4.08 6.53
C GLY A 16 -9.51 3.91 6.91
N GLY A 17 -10.32 3.38 5.99
CA GLY A 17 -11.71 2.98 6.25
C GLY A 17 -11.79 1.92 7.34
N LEU A 18 -10.99 0.85 7.23
CA LEU A 18 -10.88 -0.19 8.25
C LEU A 18 -10.49 0.32 9.66
N LEU A 19 -9.74 1.41 9.75
CA LEU A 19 -9.42 2.05 11.03
C LEU A 19 -10.55 2.94 11.56
N ALA A 20 -11.29 3.59 10.66
CA ALA A 20 -12.36 4.52 11.00
C ALA A 20 -13.69 3.82 11.33
N ASP A 21 -13.99 2.71 10.65
CA ASP A 21 -15.16 1.87 10.89
C ASP A 21 -14.89 1.03 12.14
N GLU A 22 -15.29 1.55 13.31
CA GLU A 22 -15.11 0.90 14.61
C GLU A 22 -15.84 -0.46 14.69
N TYR A 23 -15.11 -1.54 14.39
CA TYR A 23 -15.40 -2.88 14.89
C TYR A 23 -14.10 -3.54 15.34
N ASN A 24 -14.06 -3.95 16.62
CA ASN A 24 -13.07 -4.73 17.37
C ASN A 24 -11.82 -5.29 16.66
N LEU A 25 -11.07 -4.48 15.90
CA LEU A 25 -9.72 -4.83 15.54
C LEU A 25 -8.96 -4.95 16.85
N GLU A 26 -8.58 -6.18 17.17
CA GLU A 26 -7.75 -6.49 18.33
C GLU A 26 -6.57 -5.52 18.34
N LYS A 27 -6.17 -5.00 19.50
CA LYS A 27 -5.21 -3.88 19.60
C LYS A 27 -3.94 -4.13 18.78
N ARG A 28 -3.50 -5.39 18.67
CA ARG A 28 -2.38 -5.79 17.81
C ARG A 28 -2.68 -5.62 16.32
N VAL A 29 -3.87 -5.97 15.85
CA VAL A 29 -4.28 -5.81 14.45
C VAL A 29 -4.37 -4.34 14.08
N ARG A 30 -4.96 -3.50 14.94
CA ARG A 30 -5.00 -2.04 14.73
C ARG A 30 -3.61 -1.44 14.54
N LYS A 31 -2.68 -1.74 15.45
CA LYS A 31 -1.29 -1.27 15.34
C LYS A 31 -0.60 -1.73 14.06
N ARG A 32 -0.90 -2.93 13.59
CA ARG A 32 -0.37 -3.45 12.32
C ARG A 32 -0.93 -2.70 11.12
N VAL A 33 -2.22 -2.36 11.13
CA VAL A 33 -2.85 -1.55 10.08
C VAL A 33 -2.26 -0.13 10.06
N GLU A 34 -2.09 0.51 11.22
CA GLU A 34 -1.43 1.83 11.33
C GLU A 34 0.01 1.82 10.80
N SER A 35 0.80 0.80 11.16
CA SER A 35 2.17 0.62 10.63
C SER A 35 2.15 0.48 9.11
N LEU A 36 1.22 -0.33 8.58
CA LEU A 36 1.11 -0.59 7.15
C LEU A 36 0.73 0.66 6.36
N ILE A 37 -0.20 1.48 6.87
CA ILE A 37 -0.52 2.78 6.26
C ILE A 37 0.72 3.67 6.21
N THR A 38 1.47 3.77 7.32
CA THR A 38 2.69 4.58 7.39
C THR A 38 3.75 4.10 6.38
N GLU A 39 3.96 2.78 6.29
CA GLU A 39 4.87 2.15 5.32
C GLU A 39 4.47 2.47 3.88
N LEU A 40 3.19 2.33 3.54
CA LEU A 40 2.66 2.63 2.21
C LEU A 40 2.80 4.12 1.85
N GLU A 41 2.57 5.03 2.79
CA GLU A 41 2.76 6.47 2.59
C GLU A 41 4.24 6.82 2.33
N MET A 42 5.17 6.20 3.07
CA MET A 42 6.60 6.35 2.85
C MET A 42 7.01 5.84 1.46
N MET A 43 6.56 4.65 1.07
CA MET A 43 6.83 4.07 -0.25
C MET A 43 6.27 4.95 -1.36
N HIS A 44 5.06 5.48 -1.20
CA HIS A 44 4.45 6.42 -2.14
C HIS A 44 5.24 7.74 -2.25
N ALA A 45 5.77 8.26 -1.14
CA ALA A 45 6.64 9.45 -1.17
C ALA A 45 7.96 9.19 -1.91
N VAL A 46 8.58 8.04 -1.71
CA VAL A 46 9.80 7.62 -2.43
C VAL A 46 9.52 7.46 -3.92
N LEU A 47 8.42 6.80 -4.28
CA LEU A 47 8.01 6.61 -5.67
C LEU A 47 7.70 7.92 -6.38
N ARG A 48 7.06 8.89 -5.72
CA ARG A 48 6.86 10.23 -6.28
C ARG A 48 8.19 10.91 -6.63
N LYS A 49 9.18 10.83 -5.73
CA LYS A 49 10.53 11.37 -5.98
C LYS A 49 11.24 10.68 -7.15
N ILE A 50 11.08 9.36 -7.29
CA ILE A 50 11.61 8.58 -8.42
C ILE A 50 10.84 8.91 -9.70
N SER A 51 9.52 9.06 -9.66
CA SER A 51 8.72 9.39 -10.86
C SER A 51 9.05 10.75 -11.47
N ALA A 52 9.63 11.66 -10.68
CA ALA A 52 9.99 13.01 -11.10
C ALA A 52 11.29 13.09 -11.91
N LYS A 53 12.05 11.98 -12.08
CA LYS A 53 13.25 11.97 -12.93
C LYS A 53 13.06 11.06 -14.15
N PRO A 54 13.73 11.35 -15.29
CA PRO A 54 13.80 10.46 -16.44
C PRO A 54 14.20 9.02 -16.07
N ALA A 55 13.55 8.03 -16.69
CA ALA A 55 13.78 6.61 -16.41
C ALA A 55 15.23 6.16 -16.67
N GLU A 56 15.90 6.84 -17.59
CA GLU A 56 17.30 6.63 -18.00
C GLU A 56 18.33 6.97 -16.91
N LEU A 57 17.91 7.64 -15.83
CA LEU A 57 18.77 8.08 -14.73
C LEU A 57 18.68 7.17 -13.50
N PHE A 58 17.99 6.02 -13.59
CA PHE A 58 17.82 5.09 -12.47
C PHE A 58 18.70 3.87 -12.61
N ASP A 59 19.40 3.55 -11.53
CA ASP A 59 20.14 2.29 -11.38
C ASP A 59 19.19 1.08 -11.43
N GLU A 60 19.68 -0.08 -11.89
CA GLU A 60 18.89 -1.32 -12.03
C GLU A 60 18.12 -1.71 -10.76
N GLU A 61 18.68 -1.41 -9.59
CA GLU A 61 18.03 -1.67 -8.31
C GLU A 61 16.67 -0.94 -8.21
N VAL A 62 16.59 0.33 -8.61
CA VAL A 62 15.36 1.14 -8.54
C VAL A 62 14.26 0.57 -9.44
N LEU A 63 14.65 -0.01 -10.58
CA LEU A 63 13.71 -0.66 -11.52
C LEU A 63 13.16 -1.98 -10.95
N ILE A 64 13.98 -2.76 -10.25
CA ILE A 64 13.55 -4.01 -9.57
C ILE A 64 12.57 -3.68 -8.44
N TRP A 65 12.88 -2.68 -7.62
CA TRP A 65 12.00 -2.23 -6.54
C TRP A 65 10.62 -1.81 -7.08
N ASN A 66 10.56 -1.15 -8.24
CA ASN A 66 9.31 -0.74 -8.86
C ASN A 66 8.38 -1.94 -9.17
N SER A 67 8.92 -3.05 -9.68
CA SER A 67 8.13 -4.27 -9.92
C SER A 67 7.69 -4.94 -8.62
N TRP A 68 8.60 -5.04 -7.65
CA TRP A 68 8.33 -5.69 -6.37
C TRP A 68 7.24 -4.95 -5.57
N ILE A 69 7.32 -3.62 -5.49
CA ILE A 69 6.32 -2.81 -4.78
C ILE A 69 4.92 -2.97 -5.40
N ARG A 70 4.82 -3.07 -6.72
CA ARG A 70 3.54 -3.29 -7.40
C ARG A 70 2.96 -4.65 -7.01
N HIS A 71 3.76 -5.70 -7.08
CA HIS A 71 3.34 -7.05 -6.73
C HIS A 71 2.90 -7.13 -5.26
N CYS A 72 3.66 -6.53 -4.34
CA CYS A 72 3.28 -6.45 -2.93
C CYS A 72 1.96 -5.69 -2.72
N SER A 73 1.73 -4.61 -3.45
CA SER A 73 0.49 -3.83 -3.35
C SER A 73 -0.74 -4.65 -3.72
N TYR A 74 -0.68 -5.46 -4.79
CA TYR A 74 -1.78 -6.35 -5.18
C TYR A 74 -2.04 -7.43 -4.13
N HIS A 75 -0.99 -8.09 -3.63
CA HIS A 75 -1.15 -9.09 -2.56
C HIS A 75 -1.74 -8.52 -1.27
N MET A 76 -1.39 -7.28 -0.93
CA MET A 76 -1.96 -6.59 0.23
C MET A 76 -3.44 -6.25 0.00
N GLU A 77 -3.79 -5.77 -1.20
CA GLU A 77 -5.18 -5.49 -1.58
C GLU A 77 -6.05 -6.75 -1.50
N ASP A 78 -5.62 -7.87 -2.08
CA ASP A 78 -6.33 -9.15 -2.01
C ASP A 78 -6.55 -9.61 -0.55
N ALA A 79 -5.54 -9.44 0.31
CA ALA A 79 -5.62 -9.82 1.71
C ALA A 79 -6.60 -8.94 2.50
N VAL A 80 -6.63 -7.63 2.21
CA VAL A 80 -7.57 -6.67 2.82
C VAL A 80 -8.99 -6.95 2.35
N ASP A 81 -9.20 -7.19 1.06
CA ASP A 81 -10.52 -7.53 0.51
C ASP A 81 -11.06 -8.84 1.10
N ALA A 82 -10.20 -9.86 1.22
CA ALA A 82 -10.56 -11.12 1.88
C ALA A 82 -10.81 -10.99 3.40
N PHE A 83 -10.27 -9.95 4.04
CA PHE A 83 -10.58 -9.65 5.44
C PHE A 83 -11.94 -8.96 5.56
N ILE A 84 -12.19 -7.94 4.73
CA ILE A 84 -13.46 -7.20 4.70
C ILE A 84 -14.64 -8.14 4.44
N VAL A 85 -14.56 -9.01 3.42
CA VAL A 85 -15.62 -9.99 3.11
C VAL A 85 -15.96 -10.86 4.32
N ARG A 86 -14.95 -11.30 5.09
CA ARG A 86 -15.15 -12.13 6.29
C ARG A 86 -15.72 -11.37 7.50
N VAL A 87 -15.65 -10.05 7.51
CA VAL A 87 -16.20 -9.20 8.58
C VAL A 87 -17.61 -8.74 8.24
N GLU A 88 -17.94 -8.62 6.95
CA GLU A 88 -19.26 -8.22 6.45
C GLU A 88 -20.26 -9.39 6.33
N ASP A 89 -19.79 -10.65 6.30
CA ASP A 89 -20.59 -11.89 6.40
C ASP A 89 -20.94 -12.27 7.85
#